data_AF-A0AAN8KK69-F1
#
_entry.id   AF-A0AAN8KK69-F1
#
_cell.length_a   1.000
_cell.length_b   1.000
_cell.length_c   1.000
_cell.angle_alpha   90.00
_cell.angle_beta   90.00
_cell.angle_gamma   90.00
#
_symmetry.space_group_name_H-M   'P 1'
#
loop_
_entity.id
_entity.type
_entity.pdbx_description
1 polymer ?
#
loop_
_entity_poly.entity_id
_entity_poly.type
_entity_poly.pdbx_seq_one_letter_code
_entity_poly.pdbx_strand_id
1 'polypeptide(L)'
;MDRVKSSMQQVPNPIPKALIRRTGGANSLELEKENFERGQAVSINKAINTQEVVVKEKHARNILFVEPAAFVRVCALSAISCVFLLDWSVSPCILGTHHEKGAHTFWAAVNRLPLSSNAVLCWKFCHVFHKLLRDGHPNVIKDSMRNKADLSDMSRMWNPRFPGNLQMSNRQLDEAGENDVNNFFQLTVEMFDYLECELNLFLGVFSSLDMSRSVSVTAAGQCRLAPLIQVILDSSHLYDYTVKLLFKLHSCLPADTLQGHRDRFQEQFKKLKSLFYRSSNLQYFKRLIQIPQLPENPPNFLRASALSEHISPVVVIPAESSSPETEHMVDLVREDLVDTDIPVQPAAVVEPRFDDLFGTSAATDPFNFNSQNGMRKDDKDRLIEQLTREIQALREELESFRLESGRLCQALRGRVNELEAELAEQSHLRMQALGESEFLRVELDDLRRVKEDTEKEQRSLTEIERKAVANEQRYTKLKEKYTELVQSHADLLRKNAEVTRQVTEARAAQDEVDSVRREMQEKVKAAQEATESREQEQVEQLQELQRELISSRAALDTLKSTMASSQQSSEELSSQLSTVESEKVELAESLSKKEEELAGLGEELERVQSSLAVRGRTE
;
A
#
# COMPACT_ATOMS: atom_id res chain seq x y z
N MET A 1 -66.59 -22.21 68.04
CA MET A 1 -66.86 -23.64 67.81
C MET A 1 -66.30 -24.02 66.46
N ASP A 2 -66.04 -25.31 66.25
CA ASP A 2 -64.92 -25.79 65.43
C ASP A 2 -65.21 -26.07 63.95
N ARG A 3 -64.12 -26.10 63.17
CA ARG A 3 -63.88 -26.86 61.92
C ARG A 3 -64.89 -26.74 60.77
N VAL A 4 -64.40 -26.21 59.64
CA VAL A 4 -64.26 -27.00 58.39
C VAL A 4 -62.89 -26.66 57.75
N LYS A 5 -62.26 -27.59 57.03
CA LYS A 5 -61.06 -27.35 56.20
C LYS A 5 -61.46 -27.09 54.73
N SER A 6 -60.75 -26.20 54.04
CA SER A 6 -60.60 -26.28 52.58
C SER A 6 -59.25 -25.72 52.14
N SER A 7 -58.82 -26.06 50.93
CA SER A 7 -57.51 -25.70 50.37
C SER A 7 -57.55 -24.38 49.61
N MET A 8 -56.48 -23.58 49.71
CA MET A 8 -56.00 -22.72 48.62
C MET A 8 -54.49 -22.46 48.81
N GLN A 9 -53.76 -22.31 47.71
CA GLN A 9 -52.33 -22.02 47.72
C GLN A 9 -52.09 -20.51 47.69
N GLN A 10 -51.25 -19.97 48.60
CA GLN A 10 -49.99 -19.30 48.21
C GLN A 10 -49.13 -18.83 49.41
N VAL A 11 -47.85 -18.65 49.08
CA VAL A 11 -46.64 -18.25 49.83
C VAL A 11 -46.81 -17.14 50.89
N PRO A 12 -46.09 -17.26 52.03
CA PRO A 12 -45.30 -16.12 52.55
C PRO A 12 -43.78 -16.38 52.61
N ASN A 13 -42.99 -15.30 52.50
CA ASN A 13 -41.52 -15.29 52.58
C ASN A 13 -40.96 -15.61 53.99
N PRO A 14 -39.74 -16.19 54.06
CA PRO A 14 -38.77 -15.91 55.11
C PRO A 14 -37.73 -14.85 54.67
N ILE A 15 -37.33 -14.00 55.63
CA ILE A 15 -36.40 -12.86 55.48
C ILE A 15 -34.92 -13.32 55.31
N PRO A 16 -34.01 -12.51 54.74
CA PRO A 16 -32.72 -13.00 54.23
C PRO A 16 -31.77 -13.59 55.29
N LYS A 17 -31.13 -14.72 54.92
CA LYS A 17 -30.02 -15.31 55.69
C LYS A 17 -28.71 -14.54 55.46
N ALA A 18 -28.57 -13.42 56.15
CA ALA A 18 -27.24 -12.87 56.43
C ALA A 18 -26.41 -13.88 57.25
N LEU A 19 -25.08 -13.81 57.14
CA LEU A 19 -24.10 -14.69 57.79
C LEU A 19 -24.20 -16.19 57.44
N ILE A 20 -23.70 -16.57 56.27
CA ILE A 20 -22.93 -17.82 56.12
C ILE A 20 -21.56 -17.48 55.50
N ARG A 21 -20.50 -17.82 56.26
CA ARG A 21 -19.07 -17.80 55.91
C ARG A 21 -18.49 -16.53 55.25
N ARG A 22 -17.82 -15.72 56.09
CA ARG A 22 -16.62 -14.97 55.68
C ARG A 22 -15.51 -15.94 55.31
N THR A 23 -15.19 -16.07 54.03
CA THR A 23 -13.93 -16.60 53.50
C THR A 23 -13.68 -15.96 52.14
N GLY A 24 -12.53 -15.30 51.95
CA GLY A 24 -12.18 -14.62 50.68
C GLY A 24 -12.56 -13.15 50.63
N GLY A 25 -11.78 -12.29 51.29
CA GLY A 25 -11.81 -10.83 51.07
C GLY A 25 -11.05 -10.37 49.81
N ALA A 26 -10.71 -11.29 48.90
CA ALA A 26 -9.87 -11.04 47.72
C ALA A 26 -10.68 -10.64 46.48
N ASN A 27 -11.85 -11.25 46.30
CA ASN A 27 -12.58 -11.25 45.02
C ASN A 27 -13.01 -9.87 44.51
N SER A 28 -13.18 -8.85 45.36
CA SER A 28 -13.54 -7.49 44.89
C SER A 28 -12.37 -6.82 44.19
N LEU A 29 -11.19 -6.84 44.82
CA LEU A 29 -9.99 -6.18 44.31
C LEU A 29 -9.44 -6.88 43.05
N GLU A 30 -9.54 -8.21 42.99
CA GLU A 30 -9.17 -8.98 41.80
C GLU A 30 -10.14 -8.70 40.63
N LEU A 31 -11.45 -8.59 40.89
CA LEU A 31 -12.44 -8.27 39.87
C LEU A 31 -12.34 -6.81 39.40
N GLU A 32 -12.07 -5.86 40.30
CA GLU A 32 -11.77 -4.46 39.96
C GLU A 32 -10.51 -4.36 39.09
N LYS A 33 -9.44 -5.11 39.43
CA LYS A 33 -8.21 -5.20 38.64
C LYS A 33 -8.46 -5.80 37.25
N GLU A 34 -9.19 -6.91 37.15
CA GLU A 34 -9.48 -7.54 35.85
C GLU A 34 -10.37 -6.63 34.97
N ASN A 35 -11.35 -5.96 35.55
CA ASN A 35 -12.18 -4.97 34.85
C ASN A 35 -11.35 -3.77 34.37
N PHE A 36 -10.40 -3.29 35.18
CA PHE A 36 -9.46 -2.23 34.82
C PHE A 36 -8.55 -2.65 33.67
N GLU A 37 -7.88 -3.80 33.76
CA GLU A 37 -7.02 -4.36 32.71
C GLU A 37 -7.79 -4.52 31.39
N ARG A 38 -9.03 -5.01 31.45
CA ARG A 38 -9.91 -5.15 30.28
C ARG A 38 -10.26 -3.81 29.66
N GLY A 39 -10.52 -2.77 30.47
CA GLY A 39 -10.78 -1.41 30.00
C GLY A 39 -9.55 -0.72 29.39
N GLN A 40 -8.38 -0.88 30.01
CA GLN A 40 -7.10 -0.39 29.50
C GLN A 40 -6.75 -1.09 28.18
N ALA A 41 -6.89 -2.43 28.10
CA ALA A 41 -6.68 -3.19 26.87
C ALA A 41 -7.62 -2.75 25.72
N VAL A 42 -8.90 -2.48 26.00
CA VAL A 42 -9.83 -1.90 25.00
C VAL A 42 -9.37 -0.52 24.53
N SER A 43 -8.77 0.28 25.41
CA SER A 43 -8.26 1.61 25.07
C SER A 43 -6.99 1.53 24.20
N ILE A 44 -6.07 0.61 24.54
CA ILE A 44 -4.87 0.31 23.74
C ILE A 44 -5.24 -0.17 22.33
N ASN A 45 -6.21 -1.09 22.20
CA ASN A 45 -6.70 -1.57 20.90
C ASN A 45 -7.45 -0.48 20.10
N LYS A 46 -8.01 0.55 20.76
CA LYS A 46 -8.57 1.73 20.08
C LYS A 46 -7.48 2.69 19.61
N ALA A 47 -6.39 2.85 20.36
CA ALA A 47 -5.27 3.70 19.98
C ALA A 47 -4.41 3.07 18.86
N ILE A 48 -4.05 1.80 19.01
CA ILE A 48 -3.22 1.03 18.07
C ILE A 48 -4.14 0.18 17.19
N ASN A 49 -4.61 0.77 16.08
CA ASN A 49 -5.55 0.15 15.14
C ASN A 49 -5.09 0.29 13.67
N THR A 50 -5.67 -0.49 12.76
CA THR A 50 -5.28 -0.55 11.33
C THR A 50 -5.75 0.62 10.46
N GLN A 51 -6.44 1.62 11.00
CA GLN A 51 -7.06 2.70 10.22
C GLN A 51 -6.09 3.87 10.04
N GLU A 52 -5.89 4.37 8.82
CA GLU A 52 -5.08 5.58 8.51
C GLU A 52 -5.81 6.87 8.91
N VAL A 53 -6.02 7.03 10.21
CA VAL A 53 -6.58 8.23 10.86
C VAL A 53 -5.79 8.50 12.14
N VAL A 54 -5.62 9.77 12.52
CA VAL A 54 -5.28 10.14 13.91
C VAL A 54 -6.22 9.39 14.86
N VAL A 55 -5.75 9.00 16.05
CA VAL A 55 -6.57 8.30 17.04
C VAL A 55 -7.85 9.12 17.31
N LYS A 56 -8.98 8.64 16.79
CA LYS A 56 -10.13 9.48 16.40
C LYS A 56 -11.32 9.26 17.30
N GLU A 57 -12.10 10.32 17.51
CA GLU A 57 -13.55 10.11 17.61
C GLU A 57 -14.07 9.60 16.25
N LYS A 58 -14.74 8.44 16.31
CA LYS A 58 -15.84 7.97 15.43
C LYS A 58 -15.93 8.56 14.00
N HIS A 59 -15.54 7.71 13.03
CA HIS A 59 -16.11 7.53 11.67
C HIS A 59 -15.28 7.91 10.41
N ALA A 60 -15.62 7.17 9.35
CA ALA A 60 -15.42 7.36 7.90
C ALA A 60 -14.01 7.25 7.25
N ARG A 61 -13.67 6.00 6.87
CA ARG A 61 -13.25 5.50 5.52
C ARG A 61 -12.02 6.05 4.75
N ASN A 62 -11.01 5.16 4.68
CA ASN A 62 -10.38 4.57 3.47
C ASN A 62 -9.14 5.21 2.75
N ILE A 63 -8.20 4.29 2.37
CA ILE A 63 -7.12 4.36 1.34
C ILE A 63 -5.83 5.15 1.71
N LEU A 64 -4.58 4.69 1.49
CA LEU A 64 -3.96 3.34 1.31
C LEU A 64 -2.40 3.47 1.39
N PHE A 65 -1.72 2.42 1.89
CA PHE A 65 -0.31 1.98 1.66
C PHE A 65 0.90 2.90 1.98
N VAL A 66 1.95 2.28 2.56
CA VAL A 66 3.39 2.23 2.15
C VAL A 66 4.19 1.39 3.20
N GLU A 67 5.41 0.93 2.89
CA GLU A 67 6.20 -0.07 3.66
C GLU A 67 6.93 0.43 4.94
N PRO A 68 7.37 -0.46 5.87
CA PRO A 68 7.68 -0.09 7.25
C PRO A 68 9.15 -0.30 7.73
N ALA A 69 10.15 -0.29 6.84
CA ALA A 69 11.50 -0.79 7.16
C ALA A 69 12.42 0.14 8.00
N ALA A 70 12.16 1.45 8.09
CA ALA A 70 13.13 2.44 8.62
C ALA A 70 12.82 3.01 10.02
N PHE A 71 11.61 2.81 10.55
CA PHE A 71 11.06 3.68 11.61
C PHE A 71 11.43 3.31 13.07
N VAL A 72 12.00 2.12 13.31
CA VAL A 72 12.15 1.55 14.67
C VAL A 72 13.18 2.29 15.55
N ARG A 73 13.98 3.21 14.98
CA ARG A 73 15.20 3.75 15.63
C ARG A 73 15.03 4.99 16.52
N VAL A 74 13.87 5.67 16.55
CA VAL A 74 13.82 7.05 17.07
C VAL A 74 12.94 7.28 18.32
N CYS A 75 11.94 6.45 18.60
CA CYS A 75 10.90 6.78 19.59
C CYS A 75 11.29 6.55 21.07
N ALA A 76 12.16 7.37 21.69
CA ALA A 76 12.80 6.96 22.95
C ALA A 76 13.15 8.01 24.06
N LEU A 77 12.53 9.21 24.19
CA LEU A 77 12.76 10.18 25.32
C LEU A 77 11.94 11.50 25.09
N SER A 78 10.98 12.01 25.94
CA SER A 78 10.43 13.44 25.85
C SER A 78 9.11 14.05 26.54
N ALA A 79 8.40 13.56 27.57
CA ALA A 79 7.33 14.32 28.31
C ALA A 79 7.69 15.79 28.76
N ILE A 80 6.93 16.63 29.49
CA ILE A 80 5.58 16.69 30.08
C ILE A 80 5.12 18.18 29.91
N SER A 81 3.89 18.67 30.05
CA SER A 81 2.56 18.11 30.37
C SER A 81 1.54 18.89 29.49
N CYS A 82 0.42 19.37 30.05
CA CYS A 82 -0.47 20.44 29.55
C CYS A 82 -0.58 20.52 28.00
N VAL A 83 -1.14 19.54 27.26
CA VAL A 83 -2.41 18.76 27.37
C VAL A 83 -3.62 19.48 26.75
N PHE A 84 -4.50 18.67 26.13
CA PHE A 84 -5.75 18.98 25.42
C PHE A 84 -5.58 19.41 23.95
N LEU A 85 -5.79 18.44 23.04
CA LEU A 85 -6.73 18.54 21.90
C LEU A 85 -6.84 17.25 21.06
N LEU A 86 -6.03 16.20 21.33
CA LEU A 86 -6.03 14.92 20.57
C LEU A 86 -6.23 13.65 21.42
N ASP A 87 -6.45 13.75 22.73
CA ASP A 87 -5.95 12.72 23.66
C ASP A 87 -6.92 11.64 24.17
N TRP A 88 -8.23 11.69 23.89
CA TRP A 88 -9.22 10.90 24.65
C TRP A 88 -8.99 9.38 24.71
N SER A 89 -8.32 8.76 23.71
CA SER A 89 -7.98 7.32 23.75
C SER A 89 -6.54 7.01 24.19
N VAL A 90 -5.66 8.01 24.30
CA VAL A 90 -4.27 7.82 24.75
C VAL A 90 -4.10 8.19 26.23
N SER A 91 -4.83 9.18 26.75
CA SER A 91 -4.85 9.47 28.20
C SER A 91 -5.24 8.25 29.06
N PRO A 92 -6.23 7.39 28.69
CA PRO A 92 -6.50 6.16 29.43
C PRO A 92 -5.34 5.15 29.40
N CYS A 93 -4.48 5.18 28.38
CA CYS A 93 -3.28 4.34 28.32
C CYS A 93 -2.21 4.88 29.28
N ILE A 94 -1.98 6.19 29.28
CA ILE A 94 -1.01 6.88 30.17
C ILE A 94 -1.44 6.76 31.64
N LEU A 95 -2.68 7.12 31.97
CA LEU A 95 -3.29 6.95 33.31
C LEU A 95 -3.27 5.48 33.74
N GLY A 96 -3.44 4.56 32.77
CA GLY A 96 -3.20 3.13 32.91
C GLY A 96 -1.89 2.81 33.60
N THR A 97 -0.78 3.32 33.03
CA THR A 97 0.58 3.06 33.53
C THR A 97 0.83 3.58 34.94
N HIS A 98 0.26 4.73 35.31
CA HIS A 98 0.40 5.31 36.66
C HIS A 98 -0.41 4.54 37.70
N HIS A 99 -1.57 4.01 37.34
CA HIS A 99 -2.39 3.15 38.20
C HIS A 99 -1.73 1.77 38.42
N GLU A 100 -1.21 1.14 37.37
CA GLU A 100 -0.52 -0.16 37.46
C GLU A 100 0.95 -0.06 37.91
N LYS A 101 1.49 1.16 38.05
CA LYS A 101 2.90 1.49 38.39
C LYS A 101 3.94 0.88 37.44
N GLY A 102 3.58 0.68 36.17
CA GLY A 102 4.39 -0.01 35.16
C GLY A 102 3.74 0.06 33.78
N ALA A 103 4.14 -0.82 32.87
CA ALA A 103 3.54 -0.98 31.53
C ALA A 103 3.00 -2.39 31.27
N HIS A 104 2.67 -3.14 32.32
CA HIS A 104 2.36 -4.57 32.22
C HIS A 104 1.16 -4.85 31.30
N THR A 105 0.06 -4.12 31.46
CA THR A 105 -1.16 -4.25 30.65
C THR A 105 -0.96 -3.73 29.24
N PHE A 106 -0.13 -2.68 29.06
CA PHE A 106 0.27 -2.20 27.75
C PHE A 106 1.00 -3.29 26.94
N TRP A 107 2.06 -3.87 27.50
CA TRP A 107 2.81 -4.94 26.83
C TRP A 107 1.99 -6.21 26.65
N ALA A 108 1.15 -6.59 27.64
CA ALA A 108 0.26 -7.75 27.54
C ALA A 108 -0.80 -7.62 26.43
N ALA A 109 -1.19 -6.40 26.05
CA ALA A 109 -2.05 -6.12 24.91
C ALA A 109 -1.26 -6.01 23.59
N VAL A 110 -0.16 -5.24 23.59
CA VAL A 110 0.68 -5.00 22.40
C VAL A 110 1.28 -6.29 21.85
N ASN A 111 1.71 -7.21 22.71
CA ASN A 111 2.28 -8.50 22.30
C ASN A 111 1.26 -9.45 21.65
N ARG A 112 -0.02 -9.05 21.54
CA ARG A 112 -1.09 -9.74 20.79
C ARG A 112 -1.40 -9.07 19.45
N LEU A 113 -0.76 -7.93 19.13
CA LEU A 113 -0.98 -7.20 17.88
C LEU A 113 0.05 -7.62 16.81
N PRO A 114 -0.37 -7.86 15.56
CA PRO A 114 0.53 -8.26 14.49
C PRO A 114 1.27 -7.04 13.89
N LEU A 115 2.15 -6.42 14.69
CA LEU A 115 2.84 -5.17 14.32
C LEU A 115 3.68 -5.30 13.04
N SER A 116 4.31 -6.46 12.83
CA SER A 116 5.20 -6.71 11.69
C SER A 116 4.47 -6.86 10.35
N SER A 117 3.17 -7.19 10.34
CA SER A 117 2.39 -7.39 9.11
C SER A 117 1.54 -6.17 8.73
N ASN A 118 1.61 -5.06 9.47
CA ASN A 118 0.81 -3.87 9.20
C ASN A 118 1.53 -2.58 9.62
N ALA A 119 1.97 -1.81 8.62
CA ALA A 119 2.68 -0.54 8.82
C ALA A 119 1.90 0.46 9.69
N VAL A 120 0.56 0.50 9.60
CA VAL A 120 -0.30 1.44 10.35
C VAL A 120 -0.38 1.06 11.83
N LEU A 121 -0.46 -0.25 12.14
CA LEU A 121 -0.32 -0.74 13.52
C LEU A 121 1.08 -0.46 14.08
N CYS A 122 2.14 -0.68 13.30
CA CYS A 122 3.50 -0.38 13.71
C CYS A 122 3.70 1.12 14.01
N TRP A 123 3.24 1.99 13.09
CA TRP A 123 3.26 3.45 13.21
C TRP A 123 2.54 3.92 14.48
N LYS A 124 1.31 3.44 14.70
CA LYS A 124 0.51 3.81 15.88
C LYS A 124 1.04 3.21 17.18
N PHE A 125 1.59 2.00 17.15
CA PHE A 125 2.33 1.45 18.28
C PHE A 125 3.48 2.39 18.65
N CYS A 126 4.32 2.78 17.70
CA CYS A 126 5.46 3.65 17.96
C CYS A 126 5.03 5.04 18.47
N HIS A 127 3.98 5.66 17.92
CA HIS A 127 3.46 6.94 18.43
C HIS A 127 2.90 6.83 19.85
N VAL A 128 2.07 5.83 20.13
CA VAL A 128 1.49 5.60 21.46
C VAL A 128 2.56 5.19 22.46
N PHE A 129 3.54 4.40 22.04
CA PHE A 129 4.68 3.98 22.85
C PHE A 129 5.61 5.16 23.16
N HIS A 130 5.88 6.04 22.19
CA HIS A 130 6.58 7.30 22.44
C HIS A 130 5.82 8.10 23.51
N LYS A 131 4.50 8.32 23.35
CA LYS A 131 3.67 8.97 24.39
C LYS A 131 3.67 8.25 25.75
N LEU A 132 3.89 6.94 25.82
CA LEU A 132 4.03 6.21 27.09
C LEU A 132 5.43 6.35 27.72
N LEU A 133 6.50 6.38 26.92
CA LEU A 133 7.86 6.68 27.38
C LEU A 133 8.02 8.14 27.79
N ARG A 134 7.22 9.03 27.18
CA ARG A 134 6.97 10.40 27.64
C ARG A 134 6.20 10.37 28.97
N ASP A 135 4.88 10.39 28.91
CA ASP A 135 4.03 10.85 30.01
C ASP A 135 3.63 9.74 31.00
N GLY A 136 4.07 8.51 30.76
CA GLY A 136 3.76 7.33 31.57
C GLY A 136 4.52 7.25 32.90
N HIS A 137 4.24 6.19 33.67
CA HIS A 137 4.90 5.96 34.95
C HIS A 137 6.41 5.66 34.77
N PRO A 138 7.32 6.13 35.66
CA PRO A 138 8.77 5.92 35.52
C PRO A 138 9.28 4.46 35.46
N ASN A 139 8.41 3.47 35.65
CA ASN A 139 8.72 2.04 35.42
C ASN A 139 8.33 1.53 34.02
N VAL A 140 7.48 2.22 33.24
CA VAL A 140 7.13 1.86 31.84
C VAL A 140 8.40 1.54 31.05
N ILE A 141 9.33 2.47 31.18
CA ILE A 141 10.76 2.43 30.92
C ILE A 141 11.43 1.08 31.25
N LYS A 142 11.43 0.67 32.52
CA LYS A 142 12.14 -0.51 33.04
C LYS A 142 11.46 -1.82 32.66
N ASP A 143 10.15 -1.76 32.38
CA ASP A 143 9.35 -2.87 31.88
C ASP A 143 9.56 -3.08 30.37
N SER A 144 9.69 -1.99 29.61
CA SER A 144 9.87 -2.03 28.16
C SER A 144 11.19 -2.70 27.76
N MET A 145 12.26 -2.39 28.49
CA MET A 145 13.57 -3.03 28.37
C MET A 145 13.55 -4.56 28.62
N ARG A 146 12.47 -5.09 29.21
CA ARG A 146 12.27 -6.54 29.46
C ARG A 146 11.39 -7.23 28.43
N ASN A 147 10.66 -6.49 27.59
CA ASN A 147 9.57 -7.03 26.76
C ASN A 147 9.93 -7.24 25.28
N LYS A 148 11.08 -6.76 24.79
CA LYS A 148 11.53 -6.97 23.40
C LYS A 148 13.05 -7.07 23.29
N ALA A 149 13.52 -8.10 22.58
CA ALA A 149 14.91 -8.18 22.12
C ALA A 149 15.22 -7.12 21.03
N ASP A 150 14.23 -6.78 20.20
CA ASP A 150 14.32 -5.79 19.12
C ASP A 150 14.50 -4.34 19.63
N LEU A 151 14.42 -4.10 20.95
CA LEU A 151 14.72 -2.81 21.59
C LEU A 151 16.16 -2.74 22.14
N SER A 152 17.01 -3.72 21.83
CA SER A 152 18.41 -3.75 22.28
C SER A 152 19.24 -2.56 21.79
N ASP A 153 18.99 -2.04 20.58
CA ASP A 153 19.62 -0.80 20.10
C ASP A 153 19.07 0.45 20.82
N MET A 154 17.76 0.49 21.09
CA MET A 154 17.13 1.56 21.88
C MET A 154 17.69 1.64 23.31
N SER A 155 18.05 0.50 23.90
CA SER A 155 18.74 0.40 25.19
C SER A 155 20.15 1.03 25.19
N ARG A 156 20.74 1.36 24.03
CA ARG A 156 22.08 1.95 23.93
C ARG A 156 22.05 3.46 23.67
N MET A 157 21.03 3.95 22.97
CA MET A 157 20.86 5.37 22.69
C MET A 157 20.38 6.17 23.90
N TRP A 158 19.69 5.53 24.84
CA TRP A 158 19.08 6.22 25.96
C TRP A 158 19.93 6.18 27.25
N ASN A 159 20.46 7.35 27.62
CA ASN A 159 21.15 7.61 28.89
C ASN A 159 20.16 7.64 30.09
N PRO A 160 20.25 6.70 31.07
CA PRO A 160 19.29 6.62 32.18
C PRO A 160 19.30 7.80 33.17
N ARG A 161 20.28 8.71 33.08
CA ARG A 161 20.29 9.98 33.84
C ARG A 161 19.30 10.99 33.26
N PHE A 162 18.97 10.86 31.97
CA PHE A 162 17.98 11.68 31.30
C PHE A 162 16.59 11.09 31.55
N PRO A 163 15.71 11.81 32.24
CA PRO A 163 14.36 11.31 32.49
C PRO A 163 13.60 11.25 31.17
N GLY A 164 12.53 10.45 31.14
CA GLY A 164 11.62 10.30 29.99
C GLY A 164 10.96 11.60 29.51
N ASN A 165 11.28 12.75 30.11
CA ASN A 165 10.92 14.08 29.64
C ASN A 165 11.92 14.86 28.78
N LEU A 166 13.23 14.59 28.77
CA LEU A 166 14.19 15.61 28.26
C LEU A 166 13.91 17.01 28.88
N GLN A 167 13.38 17.03 30.11
CA GLN A 167 13.13 18.25 30.87
C GLN A 167 13.87 18.12 32.19
N MET A 168 14.95 18.86 32.26
CA MET A 168 15.82 18.99 33.41
C MET A 168 16.23 20.46 33.54
N SER A 169 16.36 20.92 34.78
CA SER A 169 16.97 22.21 35.08
C SER A 169 18.46 22.20 34.68
N ASN A 170 19.05 23.37 34.44
CA ASN A 170 20.48 23.48 34.14
C ASN A 170 21.35 22.75 35.19
N ARG A 171 20.97 22.85 36.48
CA ARG A 171 21.62 22.13 37.58
C ARG A 171 21.61 20.61 37.38
N GLN A 172 20.49 20.03 36.95
CA GLN A 172 20.39 18.58 36.71
C GLN A 172 21.18 18.15 35.47
N LEU A 173 21.30 19.02 34.46
CA LEU A 173 22.20 18.82 33.31
C LEU A 173 23.67 18.84 33.75
N ASP A 174 24.04 19.74 34.66
CA ASP A 174 25.37 19.80 35.27
C ASP A 174 25.67 18.55 36.13
N GLU A 175 24.71 18.13 36.96
CA GLU A 175 24.80 16.90 37.77
C GLU A 175 24.90 15.65 36.90
N ALA A 176 24.21 15.59 35.75
CA ALA A 176 24.24 14.45 34.82
C ALA A 176 25.60 14.22 34.11
N GLY A 177 26.45 15.25 34.05
CA GLY A 177 27.84 15.09 33.60
C GLY A 177 28.85 14.86 34.74
N GLU A 178 28.41 14.81 36.00
CA GLU A 178 29.23 14.47 37.18
C GLU A 178 30.48 15.37 37.38
N ASN A 179 30.48 16.56 36.76
CA ASN A 179 31.61 17.48 36.65
C ASN A 179 32.86 16.95 35.90
N ASP A 180 32.74 15.85 35.16
CA ASP A 180 33.82 15.31 34.30
C ASP A 180 33.65 15.79 32.85
N VAL A 181 34.72 16.37 32.28
CA VAL A 181 34.77 16.83 30.88
C VAL A 181 34.51 15.68 29.90
N ASN A 182 34.97 14.46 30.20
CA ASN A 182 34.71 13.27 29.37
C ASN A 182 33.23 12.91 29.35
N ASN A 183 32.56 13.01 30.50
CA ASN A 183 31.11 12.80 30.60
C ASN A 183 30.33 13.87 29.85
N PHE A 184 30.70 15.16 29.94
CA PHE A 184 30.06 16.20 29.12
C PHE A 184 30.32 16.00 27.62
N PHE A 185 31.51 15.55 27.23
CA PHE A 185 31.85 15.29 25.82
C PHE A 185 30.97 14.16 25.27
N GLN A 186 30.97 13.00 25.93
CA GLN A 186 30.12 11.86 25.59
C GLN A 186 28.62 12.23 25.59
N LEU A 187 28.16 12.98 26.60
CA LEU A 187 26.77 13.44 26.68
C LEU A 187 26.41 14.40 25.52
N THR A 188 27.34 15.22 25.06
CA THR A 188 27.13 16.09 23.90
C THR A 188 26.99 15.29 22.61
N VAL A 189 27.78 14.22 22.45
CA VAL A 189 27.62 13.27 21.34
C VAL A 189 26.27 12.56 21.42
N GLU A 190 25.82 12.13 22.60
CA GLU A 190 24.49 11.53 22.81
C GLU A 190 23.35 12.50 22.42
N MET A 191 23.44 13.79 22.79
CA MET A 191 22.44 14.79 22.38
C MET A 191 22.45 15.04 20.87
N PHE A 192 23.63 15.08 20.23
CA PHE A 192 23.75 15.19 18.77
C PHE A 192 23.16 13.98 18.04
N ASP A 193 23.47 12.76 18.50
CA ASP A 193 22.98 11.53 17.87
C ASP A 193 21.45 11.42 18.01
N TYR A 194 20.90 11.82 19.16
CA TYR A 194 19.45 11.87 19.36
C TYR A 194 18.79 12.93 18.46
N LEU A 195 19.30 14.17 18.44
CA LEU A 195 18.76 15.24 17.58
C LEU A 195 18.84 14.89 16.09
N GLU A 196 19.91 14.21 15.66
CA GLU A 196 20.03 13.67 14.31
C GLU A 196 18.94 12.63 13.99
N CYS A 197 18.61 11.75 14.93
CA CYS A 197 17.52 10.79 14.76
C CYS A 197 16.15 11.47 14.61
N GLU A 198 15.83 12.47 15.44
CA GLU A 198 14.58 13.24 15.34
C GLU A 198 14.48 14.06 14.04
N LEU A 199 15.57 14.72 13.63
CA LEU A 199 15.66 15.44 12.36
C LEU A 199 15.47 14.52 11.14
N ASN A 200 16.11 13.34 11.16
CA ASN A 200 15.94 12.34 10.10
C ASN A 200 14.52 11.76 10.08
N LEU A 201 13.87 11.60 11.24
CA LEU A 201 12.48 11.17 11.33
C LEU A 201 11.54 12.19 10.68
N PHE A 202 11.72 13.47 11.01
CA PHE A 202 10.97 14.57 10.41
C PHE A 202 11.11 14.60 8.88
N LEU A 203 12.35 14.52 8.38
CA LEU A 203 12.64 14.52 6.95
C LEU A 203 12.01 13.31 6.24
N GLY A 204 12.15 12.11 6.82
CA GLY A 204 11.54 10.89 6.29
C GLY A 204 10.02 10.99 6.20
N VAL A 205 9.35 11.51 7.24
CA VAL A 205 7.90 11.74 7.20
C VAL A 205 7.55 12.79 6.16
N PHE A 206 8.20 13.96 6.15
CA PHE A 206 7.88 15.03 5.19
C PHE A 206 8.11 14.60 3.73
N SER A 207 9.12 13.77 3.45
CA SER A 207 9.32 13.20 2.10
C SER A 207 8.21 12.25 1.66
N SER A 208 7.46 11.66 2.61
CA SER A 208 6.31 10.77 2.34
C SER A 208 4.97 11.51 2.14
N LEU A 209 4.97 12.85 2.12
CA LEU A 209 3.76 13.68 2.05
C LEU A 209 3.71 14.48 0.74
N ASP A 210 2.61 14.32 0.00
CA ASP A 210 2.30 15.08 -1.22
C ASP A 210 1.99 16.55 -0.87
N MET A 211 2.99 17.42 -0.98
CA MET A 211 2.89 18.86 -0.67
C MET A 211 1.97 19.64 -1.64
N SER A 212 1.47 19.02 -2.72
CA SER A 212 0.47 19.66 -3.59
C SER A 212 -0.95 19.62 -2.99
N ARG A 213 -1.17 18.82 -1.94
CA ARG A 213 -2.46 18.66 -1.25
C ARG A 213 -2.47 19.32 0.11
N SER A 214 -3.68 19.62 0.60
CA SER A 214 -3.95 20.09 1.96
C SER A 214 -3.78 18.97 3.02
N VAL A 215 -2.62 18.32 3.04
CA VAL A 215 -2.28 17.14 3.88
C VAL A 215 -2.57 17.37 5.37
N SER A 216 -2.32 18.60 5.86
CA SER A 216 -2.64 19.02 7.23
C SER A 216 -4.14 19.01 7.60
N VAL A 217 -5.01 18.76 6.63
CA VAL A 217 -6.48 18.72 6.77
C VAL A 217 -7.05 17.32 6.52
N THR A 218 -6.27 16.39 5.93
CA THR A 218 -6.73 15.02 5.66
C THR A 218 -6.45 14.10 6.85
N ALA A 219 -7.36 13.18 7.16
CA ALA A 219 -7.21 12.33 8.36
C ALA A 219 -5.98 11.40 8.29
N ALA A 220 -5.58 10.95 7.10
CA ALA A 220 -4.37 10.15 6.87
C ALA A 220 -3.10 11.02 6.93
N GLY A 221 -3.12 12.22 6.34
CA GLY A 221 -2.02 13.19 6.46
C GLY A 221 -1.76 13.58 7.91
N GLN A 222 -2.83 13.89 8.65
CA GLN A 222 -2.75 14.12 10.10
C GLN A 222 -2.27 12.88 10.87
N CYS A 223 -2.60 11.65 10.44
CA CYS A 223 -2.09 10.42 11.07
C CYS A 223 -0.56 10.30 10.95
N ARG A 224 0.01 10.76 9.83
CA ARG A 224 1.46 10.83 9.59
C ARG A 224 2.11 12.04 10.29
N LEU A 225 1.40 13.17 10.40
CA LEU A 225 1.89 14.38 11.09
C LEU A 225 1.79 14.31 12.63
N ALA A 226 0.86 13.54 13.20
CA ALA A 226 0.62 13.50 14.64
C ALA A 226 1.87 13.18 15.49
N PRO A 227 2.73 12.20 15.12
CA PRO A 227 3.95 11.92 15.87
C PRO A 227 5.01 13.01 15.74
N LEU A 228 4.95 13.87 14.71
CA LEU A 228 5.90 14.98 14.58
C LEU A 228 5.68 16.08 15.62
N ILE A 229 4.51 16.13 16.27
CA ILE A 229 4.30 16.99 17.45
C ILE A 229 5.33 16.63 18.53
N GLN A 230 5.59 15.34 18.71
CA GLN A 230 6.61 14.86 19.63
C GLN A 230 8.00 15.32 19.15
N VAL A 231 8.40 14.94 17.92
CA VAL A 231 9.67 15.34 17.28
C VAL A 231 10.01 16.84 17.42
N ILE A 232 9.01 17.72 17.25
CA ILE A 232 9.16 19.18 17.34
C ILE A 232 9.48 19.65 18.77
N LEU A 233 8.75 19.14 19.78
CA LEU A 233 9.01 19.43 21.20
C LEU A 233 10.44 19.01 21.59
N ASP A 234 10.86 17.87 21.07
CA ASP A 234 12.04 17.15 21.53
C ASP A 234 13.29 17.79 20.94
N SER A 235 13.24 18.09 19.64
CA SER A 235 14.24 18.88 18.95
C SER A 235 14.50 20.25 19.60
N SER A 236 13.48 20.83 20.26
CA SER A 236 13.61 22.08 21.02
C SER A 236 14.46 21.92 22.29
N HIS A 237 14.18 20.88 23.08
CA HIS A 237 14.95 20.57 24.30
C HIS A 237 16.38 20.10 23.97
N LEU A 238 16.53 19.26 22.94
CA LEU A 238 17.83 18.76 22.49
C LEU A 238 18.74 19.88 21.98
N TYR A 239 18.18 20.85 21.22
CA TYR A 239 18.91 22.04 20.79
C TYR A 239 19.38 22.87 22.00
N ASP A 240 18.50 23.15 22.96
CA ASP A 240 18.82 23.90 24.19
C ASP A 240 19.96 23.23 24.99
N TYR A 241 19.92 21.91 25.16
CA TYR A 241 20.99 21.16 25.81
C TYR A 241 22.27 21.12 24.98
N THR A 242 22.18 20.93 23.67
CA THR A 242 23.34 20.93 22.79
C THR A 242 24.07 22.27 22.83
N VAL A 243 23.35 23.40 22.83
CA VAL A 243 23.97 24.73 22.98
C VAL A 243 24.65 24.87 24.35
N LYS A 244 23.95 24.56 25.44
CA LYS A 244 24.50 24.66 26.82
C LYS A 244 25.74 23.78 27.01
N LEU A 245 25.70 22.55 26.50
CA LEU A 245 26.80 21.60 26.57
C LEU A 245 27.99 22.04 25.71
N LEU A 246 27.78 22.58 24.49
CA LEU A 246 28.88 23.10 23.68
C LEU A 246 29.57 24.28 24.36
N PHE A 247 28.84 25.24 24.93
CA PHE A 247 29.43 26.32 25.71
C PHE A 247 30.20 25.79 26.94
N LYS A 248 29.70 24.76 27.61
CA LYS A 248 30.39 24.13 28.75
C LYS A 248 31.67 23.41 28.33
N LEU A 249 31.65 22.67 27.22
CA LEU A 249 32.87 22.09 26.63
C LEU A 249 33.87 23.17 26.22
N HIS A 250 33.42 24.26 25.60
CA HIS A 250 34.27 25.39 25.20
C HIS A 250 34.90 26.14 26.39
N SER A 251 34.38 26.00 27.60
CA SER A 251 35.03 26.50 28.83
C SER A 251 36.08 25.56 29.44
N CYS A 252 36.15 24.31 28.97
CA CYS A 252 37.03 23.27 29.52
C CYS A 252 38.03 22.68 28.50
N LEU A 253 37.82 22.88 27.19
CA LEU A 253 38.63 22.30 26.11
C LEU A 253 38.99 23.37 25.06
N PRO A 254 40.18 23.27 24.42
CA PRO A 254 40.59 24.20 23.37
C PRO A 254 39.70 24.07 22.13
N ALA A 255 39.54 25.18 21.40
CA ALA A 255 38.62 25.26 20.26
C ALA A 255 38.87 24.19 19.19
N ASP A 256 40.13 23.85 18.91
CA ASP A 256 40.51 22.88 17.87
C ASP A 256 39.95 21.48 18.14
N THR A 257 39.95 21.03 19.40
CA THR A 257 39.38 19.74 19.84
C THR A 257 37.87 19.67 19.60
N LEU A 258 37.18 20.82 19.61
CA LEU A 258 35.73 20.92 19.45
C LEU A 258 35.28 21.28 18.03
N GLN A 259 36.19 21.29 17.04
CA GLN A 259 35.85 21.63 15.66
C GLN A 259 34.71 20.75 15.11
N GLY A 260 34.84 19.42 15.17
CA GLY A 260 33.79 18.51 14.74
C GLY A 260 32.46 18.60 15.51
N HIS A 261 32.47 19.16 16.73
CA HIS A 261 31.24 19.45 17.47
C HIS A 261 30.53 20.69 16.90
N ARG A 262 31.29 21.75 16.58
CA ARG A 262 30.75 22.93 15.88
C ARG A 262 30.23 22.57 14.49
N ASP A 263 30.93 21.71 13.76
CA ASP A 263 30.52 21.27 12.42
C ASP A 263 29.21 20.46 12.45
N ARG A 264 29.08 19.46 13.35
CA ARG A 264 27.79 18.76 13.55
C ARG A 264 26.67 19.71 14.00
N PHE A 265 26.97 20.65 14.90
CA PHE A 265 25.98 21.66 15.30
C PHE A 265 25.51 22.52 14.14
N GLN A 266 26.42 23.00 13.29
CA GLN A 266 26.09 23.83 12.14
C GLN A 266 25.16 23.12 11.16
N GLU A 267 25.40 21.84 10.89
CA GLU A 267 24.56 21.01 10.02
C GLU A 267 23.19 20.75 10.65
N GLN A 268 23.15 20.34 11.93
CA GLN A 268 21.90 20.08 12.65
C GLN A 268 21.07 21.35 12.86
N PHE A 269 21.69 22.50 13.09
CA PHE A 269 21.02 23.81 13.18
C PHE A 269 20.31 24.16 11.88
N LYS A 270 20.97 24.00 10.71
CA LYS A 270 20.33 24.19 9.40
C LYS A 270 19.11 23.27 9.22
N LYS A 271 19.27 21.97 9.52
CA LYS A 271 18.17 20.98 9.48
C LYS A 271 17.02 21.39 10.41
N LEU A 272 17.31 21.82 11.63
CA LEU A 272 16.32 22.21 12.65
C LEU A 272 15.59 23.52 12.34
N LYS A 273 16.30 24.54 11.86
CA LYS A 273 15.70 25.80 11.39
C LYS A 273 14.69 25.52 10.26
N SER A 274 15.03 24.62 9.33
CA SER A 274 14.09 24.14 8.32
C SER A 274 12.94 23.29 8.90
N LEU A 275 13.16 22.51 9.96
CA LEU A 275 12.13 21.71 10.62
C LEU A 275 11.07 22.61 11.26
N PHE A 276 11.48 23.57 12.09
CA PHE A 276 10.56 24.50 12.74
C PHE A 276 9.85 25.38 11.72
N TYR A 277 10.55 25.95 10.73
CA TYR A 277 9.93 26.77 9.69
C TYR A 277 8.88 26.00 8.85
N ARG A 278 9.19 24.78 8.40
CA ARG A 278 8.21 23.97 7.65
C ARG A 278 7.01 23.59 8.53
N SER A 279 7.25 23.28 9.80
CA SER A 279 6.19 22.92 10.75
C SER A 279 5.30 24.11 11.11
N SER A 280 5.89 25.27 11.41
CA SER A 280 5.16 26.48 11.80
C SER A 280 4.24 27.00 10.69
N ASN A 281 4.47 26.60 9.44
CA ASN A 281 3.60 26.92 8.31
C ASN A 281 2.38 25.99 8.15
N LEU A 282 2.40 24.76 8.69
CA LEU A 282 1.31 23.80 8.51
C LEU A 282 0.10 24.07 9.43
N GLN A 283 -1.09 24.11 8.81
CA GLN A 283 -2.39 24.30 9.48
C GLN A 283 -2.81 23.17 10.44
N TYR A 284 -2.00 22.12 10.59
CA TYR A 284 -2.19 21.10 11.61
C TYR A 284 -1.52 21.54 12.91
N PHE A 285 -0.21 21.83 12.85
CA PHE A 285 0.56 22.26 14.00
C PHE A 285 0.11 23.63 14.54
N LYS A 286 -0.21 24.61 13.66
CA LYS A 286 -0.71 25.94 14.07
C LYS A 286 -1.92 25.95 15.03
N ARG A 287 -2.69 24.86 15.10
CA ARG A 287 -3.87 24.70 15.97
C ARG A 287 -3.65 23.79 17.18
N LEU A 288 -2.41 23.34 17.39
CA LEU A 288 -2.04 22.33 18.40
C LEU A 288 -0.77 22.69 19.18
N ILE A 289 0.17 23.40 18.55
CA ILE A 289 1.44 23.87 19.13
C ILE A 289 1.86 25.21 18.50
N GLN A 290 2.41 26.10 19.32
CA GLN A 290 3.10 27.31 18.90
C GLN A 290 4.59 26.99 18.79
N ILE A 291 5.08 26.99 17.56
CA ILE A 291 6.47 26.64 17.24
C ILE A 291 7.28 27.95 17.15
N PRO A 292 8.32 28.15 18.00
CA PRO A 292 9.16 29.32 17.94
C PRO A 292 9.98 29.34 16.65
N GLN A 293 10.32 30.53 16.15
CA GLN A 293 11.35 30.66 15.12
C GLN A 293 12.72 30.64 15.80
N LEU A 294 13.68 29.93 15.21
CA LEU A 294 15.08 30.01 15.64
C LEU A 294 15.73 31.30 15.12
N PRO A 295 16.80 31.80 15.77
CA PRO A 295 17.56 32.95 15.29
C PRO A 295 18.07 32.77 13.84
N GLU A 296 18.36 33.88 13.18
CA GLU A 296 18.86 33.84 11.79
C GLU A 296 20.21 33.10 11.71
N ASN A 297 21.11 33.41 12.65
CA ASN A 297 22.44 32.84 12.78
C ASN A 297 22.58 31.98 14.06
N PRO A 298 23.41 30.93 14.05
CA PRO A 298 23.66 30.09 15.22
C PRO A 298 24.48 30.81 16.31
N PRO A 299 24.41 30.37 17.59
CA PRO A 299 25.21 30.94 18.67
C PRO A 299 26.72 30.83 18.44
N ASN A 300 27.47 31.91 18.71
CA ASN A 300 28.93 31.90 18.60
C ASN A 300 29.59 31.31 19.87
N PHE A 301 29.89 30.02 19.85
CA PHE A 301 30.53 29.29 20.95
C PHE A 301 31.91 29.81 21.39
N LEU A 302 32.58 30.63 20.57
CA LEU A 302 33.86 31.25 20.93
C LEU A 302 33.69 32.54 21.77
N ARG A 303 32.49 33.11 21.81
CA ARG A 303 32.16 34.32 22.57
C ARG A 303 31.29 33.96 23.77
N ALA A 304 31.87 33.91 24.97
CA ALA A 304 31.16 33.45 26.18
C ALA A 304 29.84 34.21 26.48
N SER A 305 29.74 35.50 26.13
CA SER A 305 28.49 36.27 26.30
C SER A 305 27.35 35.84 25.35
N ALA A 306 27.64 35.09 24.28
CA ALA A 306 26.60 34.53 23.42
C ALA A 306 25.77 33.43 24.13
N LEU A 307 26.25 32.87 25.26
CA LEU A 307 25.44 32.02 26.13
C LEU A 307 24.36 32.82 26.87
N SER A 308 24.67 34.05 27.30
CA SER A 308 23.67 34.98 27.90
C SER A 308 22.71 35.58 26.87
N GLU A 309 23.08 35.56 25.59
CA GLU A 309 22.21 35.95 24.46
C GLU A 309 21.32 34.78 23.98
N HIS A 310 21.54 33.55 24.46
CA HIS A 310 20.81 32.36 24.02
C HIS A 310 19.42 32.24 24.70
N ILE A 311 18.37 32.52 23.94
CA ILE A 311 16.98 32.28 24.33
C ILE A 311 16.62 30.82 24.00
N SER A 312 16.20 30.06 25.00
CA SER A 312 15.71 28.69 24.84
C SER A 312 14.43 28.66 23.99
N PRO A 313 14.35 27.86 22.90
CA PRO A 313 13.14 27.78 22.09
C PRO A 313 12.06 26.97 22.82
N VAL A 314 11.18 27.65 23.56
CA VAL A 314 10.03 27.01 24.22
C VAL A 314 8.89 26.86 23.21
N VAL A 315 8.54 25.62 22.89
CA VAL A 315 7.31 25.27 22.16
C VAL A 315 6.15 25.30 23.17
N VAL A 316 5.22 26.24 22.99
CA VAL A 316 4.08 26.45 23.90
C VAL A 316 2.81 25.90 23.25
N ILE A 317 1.83 25.39 24.02
CA ILE A 317 0.49 25.11 23.47
C ILE A 317 -0.37 26.37 23.67
N PRO A 318 -0.96 26.97 22.61
CA PRO A 318 -1.92 28.05 22.76
C PRO A 318 -3.13 27.57 23.57
N ALA A 319 -3.38 28.18 24.73
CA ALA A 319 -4.72 28.17 25.30
C ALA A 319 -5.65 28.96 24.37
N GLU A 320 -6.90 28.54 24.19
CA GLU A 320 -7.86 29.28 23.35
C GLU A 320 -8.25 30.61 24.02
N SER A 321 -7.50 31.66 23.71
CA SER A 321 -7.79 33.04 24.11
C SER A 321 -8.99 33.57 23.31
N SER A 322 -10.11 33.76 24.00
CA SER A 322 -11.31 34.38 23.43
C SER A 322 -11.07 35.84 23.03
N SER A 323 -11.46 36.21 21.80
CA SER A 323 -11.56 37.58 21.27
C SER A 323 -10.26 38.38 21.09
N PRO A 324 -9.88 38.76 19.85
CA PRO A 324 -8.78 39.67 19.59
C PRO A 324 -9.29 41.13 19.46
N GLU A 325 -8.96 42.01 20.41
CA GLU A 325 -9.00 43.46 20.16
C GLU A 325 -8.07 44.24 21.11
N THR A 326 -7.29 45.17 20.55
CA THR A 326 -6.40 46.14 21.26
C THR A 326 -5.29 45.56 22.16
N GLU A 327 -4.06 45.45 21.60
CA GLU A 327 -2.88 46.09 22.21
C GLU A 327 -1.97 46.63 21.08
N HIS A 328 -1.89 47.96 20.99
CA HIS A 328 -0.89 48.74 20.25
C HIS A 328 -0.43 49.84 21.22
N MET A 329 0.81 50.32 21.07
CA MET A 329 1.48 51.33 21.92
C MET A 329 1.91 50.87 23.31
N VAL A 330 3.15 50.35 23.41
CA VAL A 330 4.08 50.68 24.49
C VAL A 330 5.48 50.87 23.91
N ASP A 331 5.75 52.10 23.48
CA ASP A 331 7.09 52.61 23.19
C ASP A 331 7.13 54.08 23.64
N LEU A 332 8.32 54.60 23.91
CA LEU A 332 8.64 55.81 24.67
C LEU A 332 8.26 55.74 26.17
N VAL A 333 9.29 55.65 27.02
CA VAL A 333 9.63 56.58 28.14
C VAL A 333 10.76 55.93 28.97
N ARG A 334 12.00 56.45 28.84
CA ARG A 334 13.08 56.32 29.86
C ARG A 334 14.35 57.14 29.61
N GLU A 335 14.20 58.45 29.50
CA GLU A 335 15.08 59.43 30.18
C GLU A 335 14.10 60.33 30.99
N ASP A 336 14.42 60.88 32.17
CA ASP A 336 15.60 61.66 32.50
C ASP A 336 15.94 61.59 34.03
N LEU A 337 17.01 62.27 34.48
CA LEU A 337 17.49 62.29 35.87
C LEU A 337 17.10 63.57 36.62
N VAL A 338 16.65 63.46 37.88
CA VAL A 338 17.14 64.27 39.02
C VAL A 338 16.91 63.51 40.33
N ASP A 339 17.85 63.58 41.28
CA ASP A 339 17.52 63.57 42.72
C ASP A 339 18.47 64.52 43.48
N THR A 340 18.08 64.98 44.67
CA THR A 340 18.57 66.24 45.27
C THR A 340 18.90 66.08 46.75
N ASP A 341 20.11 66.44 47.19
CA ASP A 341 20.42 66.39 48.63
C ASP A 341 21.30 67.53 49.20
N ILE A 342 21.02 67.80 50.47
CA ILE A 342 21.18 69.03 51.27
C ILE A 342 22.64 69.30 51.74
N PRO A 343 23.08 70.58 51.90
CA PRO A 343 24.41 70.92 52.44
C PRO A 343 24.49 70.91 53.98
N VAL A 344 25.70 70.70 54.52
CA VAL A 344 26.01 70.71 55.97
C VAL A 344 26.94 71.86 56.35
N GLN A 345 26.84 72.33 57.60
CA GLN A 345 27.47 73.53 58.17
C GLN A 345 28.97 73.35 58.55
N PRO A 346 29.78 74.42 58.53
CA PRO A 346 31.04 74.52 59.27
C PRO A 346 30.90 75.29 60.59
N ALA A 347 31.69 74.94 61.61
CA ALA A 347 31.79 75.66 62.90
C ALA A 347 33.17 75.47 63.57
N ALA A 348 33.45 76.31 64.59
CA ALA A 348 34.70 76.45 65.39
C ALA A 348 35.90 77.11 64.67
N VAL A 349 36.65 78.16 65.12
CA VAL A 349 36.86 78.93 66.38
C VAL A 349 38.30 78.77 66.96
N VAL A 350 39.15 79.80 66.71
CA VAL A 350 40.18 80.43 67.61
C VAL A 350 41.60 79.81 67.83
N GLU A 351 42.62 80.52 67.28
CA GLU A 351 43.94 80.96 67.86
C GLU A 351 45.01 79.96 68.45
N PRO A 352 46.23 80.39 68.91
CA PRO A 352 47.27 81.25 68.26
C PRO A 352 48.77 80.81 68.50
N ARG A 353 49.75 81.62 68.05
CA ARG A 353 51.22 81.64 68.38
C ARG A 353 52.08 80.48 67.79
N PHE A 354 53.41 80.56 67.60
CA PHE A 354 54.51 81.23 68.36
C PHE A 354 55.79 81.45 67.48
N ASP A 355 56.62 82.47 67.79
CA ASP A 355 58.05 82.84 67.49
C ASP A 355 58.79 82.27 66.23
N ASP A 356 59.49 83.03 65.37
CA ASP A 356 60.64 83.98 65.48
C ASP A 356 62.05 83.31 65.45
N LEU A 357 62.99 83.83 64.62
CA LEU A 357 64.43 83.46 64.70
C LEU A 357 65.47 84.34 63.95
N PHE A 358 65.15 85.03 62.83
CA PHE A 358 66.18 85.72 62.01
C PHE A 358 65.90 87.21 61.77
N GLY A 359 66.44 88.05 62.65
CA GLY A 359 66.49 89.50 62.49
C GLY A 359 67.83 90.03 61.94
N THR A 360 67.83 91.31 61.58
CA THR A 360 68.94 92.28 61.33
C THR A 360 68.43 93.30 60.30
N SER A 361 68.83 94.56 60.23
CA SER A 361 69.42 95.48 61.23
C SER A 361 69.16 96.90 60.74
N ALA A 362 68.98 97.87 61.63
CA ALA A 362 68.85 99.28 61.23
C ALA A 362 70.23 99.90 60.94
N ALA A 363 70.36 100.58 59.79
CA ALA A 363 71.49 101.45 59.48
C ALA A 363 71.07 102.60 58.56
N THR A 364 71.66 103.78 58.79
CA THR A 364 71.48 104.99 57.97
C THR A 364 72.51 105.01 56.84
N ASP A 365 72.12 105.39 55.62
CA ASP A 365 73.06 105.68 54.53
C ASP A 365 72.73 107.05 53.88
N PRO A 366 73.66 108.04 53.89
CA PRO A 366 73.45 109.35 53.30
C PRO A 366 73.40 109.43 51.75
N PHE A 367 73.73 108.37 50.99
CA PHE A 367 73.98 108.47 49.54
C PHE A 367 72.98 107.72 48.62
N ASN A 368 71.69 108.04 48.70
CA ASN A 368 70.69 107.51 47.75
C ASN A 368 70.62 108.33 46.44
N PHE A 369 71.35 107.90 45.40
CA PHE A 369 71.45 108.58 44.09
C PHE A 369 70.24 108.41 43.15
N ASN A 370 69.11 107.84 43.58
CA ASN A 370 68.02 107.35 42.70
C ASN A 370 67.00 108.41 42.21
N SER A 371 67.39 109.69 42.14
CA SER A 371 66.48 110.83 41.89
C SER A 371 66.63 111.51 40.52
N GLN A 372 67.34 110.91 39.56
CA GLN A 372 67.51 111.50 38.21
C GLN A 372 66.36 111.23 37.23
N ASN A 373 65.42 110.33 37.53
CA ASN A 373 64.14 110.25 36.81
C ASN A 373 63.02 110.87 37.67
N GLY A 374 62.56 112.07 37.27
CA GLY A 374 61.62 112.96 37.97
C GLY A 374 60.16 112.50 38.05
N MET A 375 59.94 111.21 38.23
CA MET A 375 58.64 110.57 38.48
C MET A 375 58.56 110.26 39.98
N ARG A 376 57.49 110.66 40.68
CA ARG A 376 57.42 110.47 42.14
C ARG A 376 57.33 109.00 42.47
N LYS A 377 57.70 108.64 43.70
CA LYS A 377 57.70 107.23 44.14
C LYS A 377 56.31 106.60 43.92
N ASP A 378 55.27 107.31 44.33
CA ASP A 378 53.87 106.90 44.21
C ASP A 378 53.45 106.66 42.74
N ASP A 379 54.01 107.40 41.78
CA ASP A 379 53.75 107.22 40.35
C ASP A 379 54.47 105.96 39.80
N LYS A 380 55.70 105.70 40.27
CA LYS A 380 56.47 104.49 39.94
C LYS A 380 55.78 103.25 40.51
N ASP A 381 55.37 103.31 41.77
CA ASP A 381 54.68 102.23 42.48
C ASP A 381 53.33 101.92 41.80
N ARG A 382 52.54 102.94 41.40
CA ARG A 382 51.32 102.79 40.58
C ARG A 382 51.57 102.14 39.21
N LEU A 383 52.63 102.55 38.51
CA LEU A 383 52.99 101.96 37.21
C LEU A 383 53.42 100.50 37.36
N ILE A 384 54.16 100.17 38.42
CA ILE A 384 54.53 98.79 38.76
C ILE A 384 53.28 97.95 39.05
N GLU A 385 52.31 98.45 39.82
CA GLU A 385 51.05 97.74 40.03
C GLU A 385 50.27 97.52 38.72
N GLN A 386 50.18 98.54 37.85
CA GLN A 386 49.47 98.43 36.57
C GLN A 386 50.12 97.36 35.68
N LEU A 387 51.44 97.44 35.48
CA LEU A 387 52.17 96.46 34.68
C LEU A 387 52.15 95.07 35.30
N THR A 388 52.13 94.95 36.64
CA THR A 388 51.99 93.67 37.33
C THR A 388 50.60 93.07 37.07
N ARG A 389 49.53 93.87 37.15
CA ARG A 389 48.16 93.44 36.82
C ARG A 389 48.00 93.07 35.34
N GLU A 390 48.66 93.78 34.44
CA GLU A 390 48.66 93.49 33.00
C GLU A 390 49.44 92.20 32.67
N ILE A 391 50.61 91.99 33.28
CA ILE A 391 51.38 90.74 33.19
C ILE A 391 50.61 89.55 33.80
N GLN A 392 49.85 89.78 34.88
CA GLN A 392 48.98 88.77 35.50
C GLN A 392 47.86 88.37 34.52
N ALA A 393 47.12 89.33 33.97
CA ALA A 393 46.04 89.08 33.01
C ALA A 393 46.54 88.37 31.74
N LEU A 394 47.65 88.83 31.15
CA LEU A 394 48.24 88.21 29.95
C LEU A 394 48.75 86.77 30.21
N ARG A 395 49.14 86.43 31.45
CA ARG A 395 49.46 85.04 31.83
C ARG A 395 48.20 84.19 31.95
N GLU A 396 47.13 84.73 32.52
CA GLU A 396 45.85 84.04 32.68
C GLU A 396 45.17 83.80 31.31
N GLU A 397 45.21 84.76 30.39
CA GLU A 397 44.79 84.59 28.99
C GLU A 397 45.61 83.52 28.26
N LEU A 398 46.94 83.54 28.41
CA LEU A 398 47.84 82.59 27.74
C LEU A 398 47.68 81.16 28.27
N GLU A 399 47.44 81.00 29.59
CA GLU A 399 47.16 79.70 30.19
C GLU A 399 45.76 79.19 29.82
N SER A 400 44.76 80.08 29.71
CA SER A 400 43.44 79.77 29.17
C SER A 400 43.52 79.29 27.71
N PHE A 401 44.27 79.99 26.85
CA PHE A 401 44.50 79.59 25.46
C PHE A 401 45.21 78.23 25.34
N ARG A 402 46.20 77.96 26.22
CA ARG A 402 46.85 76.64 26.30
C ARG A 402 45.87 75.53 26.70
N LEU A 403 45.01 75.79 27.69
CA LEU A 403 44.01 74.83 28.15
C LEU A 403 43.02 74.48 27.02
N GLU A 404 42.54 75.49 26.29
CA GLU A 404 41.59 75.30 25.20
C GLU A 404 42.23 74.65 23.96
N SER A 405 43.46 75.03 23.61
CA SER A 405 44.25 74.33 22.58
C SER A 405 44.50 72.87 22.97
N GLY A 406 44.72 72.59 24.26
CA GLY A 406 44.88 71.24 24.81
C GLY A 406 43.61 70.40 24.68
N ARG A 407 42.46 70.97 25.06
CA ARG A 407 41.12 70.37 24.88
C ARG A 407 40.83 70.05 23.42
N LEU A 408 41.07 71.00 22.50
CA LEU A 408 40.85 70.79 21.07
C LEU A 408 41.76 69.67 20.52
N CYS A 409 43.02 69.61 20.93
CA CYS A 409 43.93 68.52 20.56
C CYS A 409 43.50 67.16 21.13
N GLN A 410 42.89 67.12 22.31
CA GLN A 410 42.33 65.89 22.88
C GLN A 410 41.07 65.44 22.13
N ALA A 411 40.15 66.36 21.84
CA ALA A 411 38.93 66.08 21.07
C ALA A 411 39.24 65.58 19.64
N LEU A 412 40.21 66.20 18.96
CA LEU A 412 40.64 65.75 17.63
C LEU A 412 41.29 64.36 17.66
N ARG A 413 42.07 64.03 18.70
CA ARG A 413 42.61 62.66 18.89
C ARG A 413 41.50 61.65 19.19
N GLY A 414 40.50 62.03 19.98
CA GLY A 414 39.29 61.24 20.20
C GLY A 414 38.62 60.88 18.88
N ARG A 415 38.33 61.89 18.05
CA ARG A 415 37.66 61.66 16.76
C ARG A 415 38.51 60.87 15.74
N VAL A 416 39.83 60.97 15.79
CA VAL A 416 40.72 60.09 14.99
C VAL A 416 40.60 58.65 15.46
N ASN A 417 40.69 58.38 16.76
CA ASN A 417 40.55 57.02 17.31
C ASN A 417 39.17 56.42 17.00
N GLU A 418 38.11 57.22 17.06
CA GLU A 418 36.75 56.82 16.64
C GLU A 418 36.71 56.43 15.16
N LEU A 419 37.24 57.26 14.27
CA LEU A 419 37.28 56.99 12.82
C LEU A 419 38.14 55.76 12.47
N GLU A 420 39.22 55.51 13.21
CA GLU A 420 40.04 54.30 13.06
C GLU A 420 39.28 53.04 13.51
N ALA A 421 38.49 53.13 14.58
CA ALA A 421 37.61 52.04 15.04
C ALA A 421 36.46 51.78 14.06
N GLU A 422 35.76 52.84 13.60
CA GLU A 422 34.73 52.77 12.57
C GLU A 422 35.27 52.08 11.30
N LEU A 423 36.47 52.45 10.85
CA LEU A 423 37.11 51.85 9.67
C LEU A 423 37.49 50.37 9.86
N ALA A 424 37.95 50.00 11.06
CA ALA A 424 38.26 48.61 11.40
C ALA A 424 36.99 47.74 11.43
N GLU A 425 35.91 48.23 12.02
CA GLU A 425 34.60 47.55 12.04
C GLU A 425 34.03 47.37 10.62
N GLN A 426 34.02 48.43 9.81
CA GLN A 426 33.59 48.35 8.39
C GLN A 426 34.44 47.37 7.58
N SER A 427 35.74 47.27 7.86
CA SER A 427 36.64 46.30 7.22
C SER A 427 36.30 44.86 7.61
N HIS A 428 35.99 44.61 8.90
CA HIS A 428 35.55 43.30 9.38
C HIS A 428 34.19 42.89 8.77
N LEU A 429 33.19 43.77 8.82
CA LEU A 429 31.86 43.55 8.25
C LEU A 429 31.92 43.25 6.75
N ARG A 430 32.78 43.98 6.00
CA ARG A 430 33.01 43.71 4.58
C ARG A 430 33.65 42.34 4.34
N MET A 431 34.60 41.92 5.17
CA MET A 431 35.24 40.60 5.05
C MET A 431 34.25 39.47 5.35
N GLN A 432 33.41 39.63 6.38
CA GLN A 432 32.33 38.70 6.70
C GLN A 432 31.34 38.58 5.53
N ALA A 433 30.82 39.70 5.02
CA ALA A 433 29.86 39.71 3.90
C ALA A 433 30.42 39.09 2.61
N LEU A 434 31.73 39.18 2.37
CA LEU A 434 32.40 38.48 1.26
C LEU A 434 32.44 36.96 1.48
N GLY A 435 32.76 36.50 2.70
CA GLY A 435 32.74 35.08 3.06
C GLY A 435 31.34 34.47 2.96
N GLU A 436 30.32 35.19 3.44
CA GLU A 436 28.91 34.80 3.31
C GLU A 436 28.48 34.76 1.83
N SER A 437 28.92 35.72 1.01
CA SER A 437 28.63 35.74 -0.44
C SER A 437 29.29 34.58 -1.19
N GLU A 438 30.51 34.20 -0.83
CA GLU A 438 31.18 33.03 -1.41
C GLU A 438 30.51 31.73 -0.96
N PHE A 439 30.16 31.61 0.32
CA PHE A 439 29.44 30.44 0.84
C PHE A 439 28.09 30.25 0.11
N LEU A 440 27.29 31.31 -0.01
CA LEU A 440 26.01 31.28 -0.73
C LEU A 440 26.17 30.93 -2.21
N ARG A 441 27.28 31.34 -2.86
CA ARG A 441 27.58 30.95 -4.24
C ARG A 441 27.82 29.44 -4.37
N VAL A 442 28.59 28.85 -3.45
CA VAL A 442 28.85 27.40 -3.43
C VAL A 442 27.57 26.62 -3.16
N GLU A 443 26.81 27.00 -2.13
CA GLU A 443 25.52 26.35 -1.79
C GLU A 443 24.52 26.43 -2.95
N LEU A 444 24.52 27.53 -3.73
CA LEU A 444 23.68 27.70 -4.92
C LEU A 444 24.13 26.82 -6.11
N ASP A 445 25.43 26.62 -6.32
CA ASP A 445 25.95 25.74 -7.37
C ASP A 445 25.78 24.24 -7.04
N ASP A 446 25.85 23.86 -5.77
CA ASP A 446 25.49 22.49 -5.36
C ASP A 446 23.96 22.25 -5.43
N LEU A 447 23.13 23.23 -5.10
CA LEU A 447 21.68 23.16 -5.35
C LEU A 447 21.34 23.02 -6.84
N ARG A 448 22.11 23.66 -7.73
CA ARG A 448 21.99 23.46 -9.19
C ARG A 448 22.31 22.02 -9.60
N ARG A 449 23.41 21.44 -9.10
CA ARG A 449 23.77 20.03 -9.36
C ARG A 449 22.69 19.06 -8.91
N VAL A 450 22.21 19.20 -7.67
CA VAL A 450 21.12 18.36 -7.13
C VAL A 450 19.86 18.47 -7.98
N LYS A 451 19.50 19.68 -8.45
CA LYS A 451 18.38 19.88 -9.39
C LYS A 451 18.61 19.18 -10.73
N GLU A 452 19.80 19.29 -11.32
CA GLU A 452 20.12 18.60 -12.59
C GLU A 452 20.05 17.08 -12.46
N ASP A 453 20.55 16.51 -11.37
CA ASP A 453 20.51 15.07 -11.13
C ASP A 453 19.08 14.58 -10.84
N THR A 454 18.30 15.35 -10.07
CA THR A 454 16.85 15.09 -9.89
C THR A 454 16.11 15.09 -11.24
N GLU A 455 16.44 16.01 -12.15
CA GLU A 455 15.87 16.03 -13.50
C GLU A 455 16.31 14.83 -14.37
N LYS A 456 17.54 14.34 -14.22
CA LYS A 456 18.02 13.12 -14.91
C LYS A 456 17.29 11.88 -14.40
N GLU A 457 17.15 11.75 -13.08
CA GLU A 457 16.41 10.66 -12.44
C GLU A 457 14.92 10.67 -12.83
N GLN A 458 14.26 11.83 -12.82
CA GLN A 458 12.85 11.92 -13.19
C GLN A 458 12.62 11.60 -14.68
N ARG A 459 13.54 11.98 -15.58
CA ARG A 459 13.50 11.54 -16.99
C ARG A 459 13.64 10.01 -17.10
N SER A 460 14.59 9.42 -16.37
CA SER A 460 14.77 7.96 -16.31
C SER A 460 13.51 7.24 -15.82
N LEU A 461 12.88 7.76 -14.75
CA LEU A 461 11.62 7.24 -14.21
C LEU A 461 10.51 7.23 -15.26
N THR A 462 10.29 8.34 -15.99
CA THR A 462 9.26 8.39 -17.05
C THR A 462 9.53 7.44 -18.21
N GLU A 463 10.80 7.11 -18.50
CA GLU A 463 11.13 6.09 -19.51
C GLU A 463 10.84 4.67 -18.99
N ILE A 464 11.09 4.40 -17.71
CA ILE A 464 10.77 3.13 -17.04
C ILE A 464 9.24 2.94 -16.97
N GLU A 465 8.47 3.96 -16.58
CA GLU A 465 7.00 3.95 -16.59
C GLU A 465 6.46 3.66 -17.99
N ARG A 466 6.99 4.34 -19.02
CA ARG A 466 6.60 4.12 -20.42
C ARG A 466 6.89 2.69 -20.89
N LYS A 467 8.02 2.09 -20.46
CA LYS A 467 8.34 0.67 -20.71
C LYS A 467 7.41 -0.28 -19.95
N ALA A 468 7.04 0.04 -18.71
CA ALA A 468 6.12 -0.75 -17.89
C ALA A 468 4.73 -0.80 -18.52
N VAL A 469 4.14 0.35 -18.88
CA VAL A 469 2.83 0.45 -19.56
C VAL A 469 2.85 -0.30 -20.90
N ALA A 470 3.93 -0.17 -21.68
CA ALA A 470 4.07 -0.91 -22.94
C ALA A 470 4.18 -2.44 -22.73
N ASN A 471 4.72 -2.89 -21.59
CA ASN A 471 4.77 -4.31 -21.23
C ASN A 471 3.42 -4.83 -20.71
N GLU A 472 2.71 -4.06 -19.90
CA GLU A 472 1.35 -4.37 -19.42
C GLU A 472 0.36 -4.52 -20.59
N GLN A 473 0.46 -3.65 -21.61
CA GLN A 473 -0.32 -3.77 -22.85
C GLN A 473 0.02 -5.06 -23.64
N ARG A 474 1.27 -5.51 -23.63
CA ARG A 474 1.67 -6.80 -24.24
C ARG A 474 1.10 -7.98 -23.45
N TYR A 475 1.18 -7.93 -22.12
CA TYR A 475 0.65 -8.97 -21.25
C TYR A 475 -0.88 -9.09 -21.36
N THR A 476 -1.59 -7.97 -21.43
CA THR A 476 -3.04 -7.94 -21.66
C THR A 476 -3.40 -8.60 -23.00
N LYS A 477 -2.73 -8.24 -24.09
CA LYS A 477 -2.94 -8.87 -25.42
C LYS A 477 -2.61 -10.37 -25.43
N LEU A 478 -1.58 -10.79 -24.69
CA LEU A 478 -1.25 -12.21 -24.54
C LEU A 478 -2.33 -12.96 -23.75
N LYS A 479 -2.86 -12.36 -22.70
CA LYS A 479 -3.98 -12.90 -21.90
C LYS A 479 -5.27 -13.00 -22.73
N GLU A 480 -5.56 -12.01 -23.57
CA GLU A 480 -6.66 -12.06 -24.54
C GLU A 480 -6.50 -13.26 -25.48
N LYS A 481 -5.32 -13.41 -26.12
CA LYS A 481 -5.06 -14.54 -27.04
C LYS A 481 -5.03 -15.91 -26.35
N TYR A 482 -4.57 -16.01 -25.11
CA TYR A 482 -4.70 -17.22 -24.32
C TYR A 482 -6.17 -17.57 -24.03
N THR A 483 -7.00 -16.56 -23.72
CA THR A 483 -8.43 -16.74 -23.46
C THR A 483 -9.18 -17.16 -24.73
N GLU A 484 -8.89 -16.53 -25.88
CA GLU A 484 -9.39 -16.96 -27.19
C GLU A 484 -9.03 -18.41 -27.51
N LEU A 485 -7.78 -18.82 -27.25
CA LEU A 485 -7.30 -20.18 -27.52
C LEU A 485 -7.98 -21.23 -26.64
N VAL A 486 -8.14 -20.94 -25.33
CA VAL A 486 -8.86 -21.82 -24.39
C VAL A 486 -10.34 -21.96 -24.80
N GLN A 487 -10.99 -20.86 -25.17
CA GLN A 487 -12.36 -20.89 -25.67
C GLN A 487 -12.48 -21.70 -26.97
N SER A 488 -11.58 -21.47 -27.92
CA SER A 488 -11.52 -22.21 -29.20
C SER A 488 -11.33 -23.71 -28.98
N HIS A 489 -10.45 -24.10 -28.05
CA HIS A 489 -10.26 -25.51 -27.67
C HIS A 489 -11.54 -26.12 -27.05
N ALA A 490 -12.23 -25.41 -26.16
CA ALA A 490 -13.49 -25.86 -25.58
C ALA A 490 -14.62 -26.00 -26.63
N ASP A 491 -14.67 -25.09 -27.61
CA ASP A 491 -15.62 -25.15 -28.72
C ASP A 491 -15.29 -26.27 -29.72
N LEU A 492 -14.01 -26.55 -29.96
CA LEU A 492 -13.55 -27.70 -30.75
C LEU A 492 -13.87 -29.04 -30.07
N LEU A 493 -13.71 -29.15 -28.74
CA LEU A 493 -14.12 -30.34 -27.99
C LEU A 493 -15.63 -30.59 -28.11
N ARG A 494 -16.48 -29.55 -28.00
CA ARG A 494 -17.93 -29.68 -28.21
C ARG A 494 -18.28 -30.10 -29.65
N LYS A 495 -17.59 -29.55 -30.66
CA LYS A 495 -17.75 -29.99 -32.05
C LYS A 495 -17.29 -31.44 -32.28
N ASN A 496 -16.20 -31.88 -31.66
CA ASN A 496 -15.69 -33.25 -31.78
C ASN A 496 -16.67 -34.27 -31.17
N ALA A 497 -17.24 -33.97 -30.00
CA ALA A 497 -18.28 -34.79 -29.38
C ALA A 497 -19.55 -34.88 -30.26
N GLU A 498 -20.00 -33.75 -30.84
CA GLU A 498 -21.17 -33.73 -31.72
C GLU A 498 -20.93 -34.49 -33.04
N VAL A 499 -19.76 -34.34 -33.67
CA VAL A 499 -19.38 -35.14 -34.85
C VAL A 499 -19.29 -36.62 -34.51
N THR A 500 -18.78 -36.96 -33.31
CA THR A 500 -18.75 -38.36 -32.84
C THR A 500 -20.16 -38.93 -32.70
N ARG A 501 -21.10 -38.16 -32.14
CA ARG A 501 -22.54 -38.52 -32.05
C ARG A 501 -23.15 -38.76 -33.43
N GLN A 502 -22.94 -37.83 -34.36
CA GLN A 502 -23.43 -37.93 -35.74
C GLN A 502 -22.84 -39.16 -36.47
N VAL A 503 -21.57 -39.49 -36.24
CA VAL A 503 -20.93 -40.70 -36.81
C VAL A 503 -21.51 -41.99 -36.21
N THR A 504 -21.85 -42.01 -34.91
CA THR A 504 -22.54 -43.18 -34.32
C THR A 504 -23.97 -43.33 -34.83
N GLU A 505 -24.71 -42.24 -35.03
CA GLU A 505 -26.07 -42.27 -35.57
C GLU A 505 -26.08 -42.67 -37.06
N ALA A 506 -25.14 -42.15 -37.85
CA ALA A 506 -24.98 -42.54 -39.26
C ALA A 506 -24.58 -44.02 -39.42
N ARG A 507 -23.78 -44.58 -38.50
CA ARG A 507 -23.46 -46.01 -38.48
C ARG A 507 -24.67 -46.87 -38.16
N ALA A 508 -25.44 -46.54 -37.12
CA ALA A 508 -26.66 -47.27 -36.78
C ALA A 508 -27.67 -47.29 -37.94
N ALA A 509 -27.86 -46.15 -38.63
CA ALA A 509 -28.69 -46.07 -39.82
C ALA A 509 -28.13 -46.88 -41.00
N GLN A 510 -26.80 -46.93 -41.18
CA GLN A 510 -26.17 -47.76 -42.21
C GLN A 510 -26.33 -49.26 -41.91
N ASP A 511 -26.19 -49.68 -40.66
CA ASP A 511 -26.38 -51.07 -40.24
C ASP A 511 -27.83 -51.53 -40.43
N GLU A 512 -28.81 -50.65 -40.17
CA GLU A 512 -30.23 -50.88 -40.46
C GLU A 512 -30.49 -51.00 -41.97
N VAL A 513 -29.99 -50.06 -42.79
CA VAL A 513 -30.07 -50.11 -44.25
C VAL A 513 -29.41 -51.38 -44.82
N ASP A 514 -28.26 -51.79 -44.29
CA ASP A 514 -27.57 -53.02 -44.68
C ASP A 514 -28.34 -54.28 -44.26
N SER A 515 -29.12 -54.22 -43.18
CA SER A 515 -30.00 -55.32 -42.77
C SER A 515 -31.25 -55.43 -43.64
N VAL A 516 -31.93 -54.32 -43.92
CA VAL A 516 -33.07 -54.26 -44.85
C VAL A 516 -32.61 -54.68 -46.25
N ARG A 517 -31.41 -54.29 -46.69
CA ARG A 517 -30.84 -54.73 -47.97
C ARG A 517 -30.63 -56.25 -48.02
N ARG A 518 -30.13 -56.86 -46.95
CA ARG A 518 -29.99 -58.33 -46.86
C ARG A 518 -31.34 -59.04 -46.90
N GLU A 519 -32.30 -58.61 -46.09
CA GLU A 519 -33.67 -59.18 -46.08
C GLU A 519 -34.36 -59.04 -47.45
N MET A 520 -34.15 -57.91 -48.13
CA MET A 520 -34.67 -57.68 -49.48
C MET A 520 -33.97 -58.56 -50.52
N GLN A 521 -32.64 -58.77 -50.43
CA GLN A 521 -31.91 -59.69 -51.30
C GLN A 521 -32.35 -61.14 -51.10
N GLU A 522 -32.60 -61.57 -49.87
CA GLU A 522 -33.14 -62.91 -49.55
C GLU A 522 -34.56 -63.08 -50.12
N LYS A 523 -35.44 -62.08 -49.97
CA LYS A 523 -36.80 -62.10 -50.56
C LYS A 523 -36.77 -62.10 -52.10
N VAL A 524 -35.89 -61.32 -52.73
CA VAL A 524 -35.73 -61.32 -54.18
C VAL A 524 -35.21 -62.66 -54.68
N LYS A 525 -34.20 -63.25 -54.01
CA LYS A 525 -33.68 -64.58 -54.35
C LYS A 525 -34.76 -65.66 -54.19
N ALA A 526 -35.50 -65.67 -53.09
CA ALA A 526 -36.60 -66.62 -52.88
C ALA A 526 -37.74 -66.45 -53.91
N ALA A 527 -38.02 -65.22 -54.35
CA ALA A 527 -38.99 -64.96 -55.42
C ALA A 527 -38.48 -65.42 -56.80
N GLN A 528 -37.18 -65.28 -57.08
CA GLN A 528 -36.55 -65.83 -58.29
C GLN A 528 -36.58 -67.37 -58.27
N GLU A 529 -36.16 -68.01 -57.18
CA GLU A 529 -36.22 -69.48 -57.05
C GLU A 529 -37.65 -70.02 -57.18
N ALA A 530 -38.65 -69.31 -56.65
CA ALA A 530 -40.06 -69.67 -56.80
C ALA A 530 -40.60 -69.43 -58.23
N THR A 531 -40.08 -68.46 -58.98
CA THR A 531 -40.45 -68.26 -60.40
C THR A 531 -39.75 -69.28 -61.31
N GLU A 532 -38.46 -69.55 -61.09
CA GLU A 532 -37.70 -70.59 -61.81
C GLU A 532 -38.30 -71.99 -61.58
N SER A 533 -38.68 -72.34 -60.35
CA SER A 533 -39.40 -73.59 -60.06
C SER A 533 -40.73 -73.68 -60.82
N ARG A 534 -41.48 -72.57 -60.88
CA ARG A 534 -42.78 -72.53 -61.56
C ARG A 534 -42.65 -72.56 -63.08
N GLU A 535 -41.60 -71.98 -63.65
CA GLU A 535 -41.25 -72.10 -65.05
C GLU A 535 -40.80 -73.52 -65.40
N GLN A 536 -40.03 -74.18 -64.52
CA GLN A 536 -39.68 -75.60 -64.67
C GLN A 536 -40.92 -76.51 -64.62
N GLU A 537 -41.82 -76.33 -63.65
CA GLU A 537 -43.11 -77.03 -63.59
C GLU A 537 -43.94 -76.85 -64.88
N GLN A 538 -43.99 -75.64 -65.42
CA GLN A 538 -44.68 -75.35 -66.69
C GLN A 538 -43.99 -76.01 -67.89
N VAL A 539 -42.66 -76.03 -67.93
CA VAL A 539 -41.89 -76.72 -68.98
C VAL A 539 -42.08 -78.24 -68.89
N GLU A 540 -42.11 -78.84 -67.70
CA GLU A 540 -42.40 -80.27 -67.53
C GLU A 540 -43.83 -80.62 -67.98
N GLN A 541 -44.83 -79.80 -67.60
CA GLN A 541 -46.22 -79.96 -68.07
C GLN A 541 -46.32 -79.85 -69.60
N LEU A 542 -45.63 -78.89 -70.22
CA LEU A 542 -45.57 -78.75 -71.68
C LEU A 542 -44.86 -79.93 -72.35
N GLN A 543 -43.80 -80.47 -71.75
CA GLN A 543 -43.12 -81.67 -72.27
C GLN A 543 -44.02 -82.91 -72.18
N GLU A 544 -44.79 -83.09 -71.10
CA GLU A 544 -45.71 -84.23 -70.99
C GLU A 544 -46.86 -84.12 -72.00
N LEU A 545 -47.49 -82.96 -72.13
CA LEU A 545 -48.48 -82.68 -73.18
C LEU A 545 -47.90 -82.92 -74.59
N GLN A 546 -46.61 -82.62 -74.80
CA GLN A 546 -45.93 -82.92 -76.06
C GLN A 546 -45.69 -84.42 -76.27
N ARG A 547 -45.39 -85.20 -75.22
CA ARG A 547 -45.32 -86.68 -75.28
C ARG A 547 -46.70 -87.28 -75.60
N GLU A 548 -47.75 -86.84 -74.91
CA GLU A 548 -49.13 -87.26 -75.17
C GLU A 548 -49.55 -86.97 -76.61
N LEU A 549 -49.24 -85.77 -77.13
CA LEU A 549 -49.52 -85.39 -78.52
C LEU A 549 -48.78 -86.27 -79.53
N ILE A 550 -47.50 -86.59 -79.28
CA ILE A 550 -46.71 -87.48 -80.14
C ILE A 550 -47.25 -88.91 -80.09
N SER A 551 -47.61 -89.41 -78.90
CA SER A 551 -48.22 -90.74 -78.70
C SER A 551 -49.57 -90.85 -79.42
N SER A 552 -50.45 -89.87 -79.23
CA SER A 552 -51.75 -89.76 -79.93
C SER A 552 -51.60 -89.70 -81.45
N ARG A 553 -50.59 -88.97 -81.94
CA ARG A 553 -50.28 -88.89 -83.38
C ARG A 553 -49.76 -90.22 -83.94
N ALA A 554 -48.89 -90.92 -83.21
CA ALA A 554 -48.44 -92.26 -83.59
C ALA A 554 -49.59 -93.29 -83.59
N ALA A 555 -50.49 -93.20 -82.61
CA ALA A 555 -51.72 -94.01 -82.58
C ALA A 555 -52.63 -93.71 -83.79
N LEU A 556 -52.79 -92.43 -84.17
CA LEU A 556 -53.51 -92.05 -85.39
C LEU A 556 -52.85 -92.57 -86.67
N ASP A 557 -51.52 -92.55 -86.77
CA ASP A 557 -50.81 -93.00 -87.98
C ASP A 557 -50.77 -94.54 -88.10
N THR A 558 -50.75 -95.28 -86.97
CA THR A 558 -51.01 -96.74 -86.99
C THR A 558 -52.47 -97.08 -87.31
N LEU A 559 -53.44 -96.29 -86.82
CA LEU A 559 -54.86 -96.44 -87.19
C LEU A 559 -55.08 -96.23 -88.70
N LYS A 560 -54.47 -95.20 -89.29
CA LYS A 560 -54.47 -94.98 -90.76
C LYS A 560 -53.86 -96.15 -91.52
N SER A 561 -52.73 -96.67 -91.04
CA SER A 561 -52.04 -97.82 -91.65
C SER A 561 -52.92 -99.08 -91.63
N THR A 562 -53.61 -99.33 -90.51
CA THR A 562 -54.57 -100.43 -90.35
C THR A 562 -55.78 -100.25 -91.28
N MET A 563 -56.31 -99.02 -91.38
CA MET A 563 -57.35 -98.66 -92.36
C MET A 563 -56.92 -98.96 -93.80
N ALA A 564 -55.72 -98.54 -94.20
CA ALA A 564 -55.19 -98.79 -95.54
C ALA A 564 -55.08 -100.29 -95.85
N SER A 565 -54.53 -101.10 -94.93
CA SER A 565 -54.47 -102.56 -95.10
C SER A 565 -55.86 -103.22 -95.14
N SER A 566 -56.81 -102.73 -94.33
CA SER A 566 -58.18 -103.23 -94.35
C SER A 566 -58.88 -102.92 -95.67
N GLN A 567 -58.68 -101.70 -96.20
CA GLN A 567 -59.27 -101.27 -97.46
C GLN A 567 -58.68 -102.03 -98.66
N GLN A 568 -57.35 -102.24 -98.68
CA GLN A 568 -56.70 -103.09 -99.68
C GLN A 568 -57.23 -104.53 -99.65
N SER A 569 -57.43 -105.12 -98.46
CA SER A 569 -58.04 -106.46 -98.36
C SER A 569 -59.50 -106.52 -98.81
N SER A 570 -60.24 -105.41 -98.69
CA SER A 570 -61.61 -105.29 -99.19
C SER A 570 -61.67 -105.21 -100.72
N GLU A 571 -60.69 -104.57 -101.35
CA GLU A 571 -60.56 -104.52 -102.81
C GLU A 571 -60.17 -105.90 -103.36
N GLU A 572 -59.24 -106.60 -102.70
CA GLU A 572 -58.81 -107.95 -103.06
C GLU A 572 -59.97 -108.97 -102.96
N LEU A 573 -60.74 -108.96 -101.86
CA LEU A 573 -61.95 -109.77 -101.70
C LEU A 573 -63.02 -109.44 -102.77
N SER A 574 -63.20 -108.16 -103.12
CA SER A 574 -64.13 -107.76 -104.18
C SER A 574 -63.71 -108.30 -105.56
N SER A 575 -62.41 -108.46 -105.83
CA SER A 575 -61.92 -109.04 -107.08
C SER A 575 -62.21 -110.55 -107.17
N GLN A 576 -62.01 -111.28 -106.07
CA GLN A 576 -62.30 -112.72 -105.99
C GLN A 576 -63.79 -113.00 -106.18
N LEU A 577 -64.65 -112.19 -105.57
CA LEU A 577 -66.11 -112.34 -105.69
C LEU A 577 -66.59 -112.17 -107.14
N SER A 578 -66.00 -111.23 -107.89
CA SER A 578 -66.28 -111.05 -109.32
C SER A 578 -65.86 -112.25 -110.18
N THR A 579 -64.89 -113.05 -109.74
CA THR A 579 -64.42 -114.22 -110.49
C THR A 579 -65.41 -115.37 -110.34
N VAL A 580 -65.80 -115.66 -109.09
CA VAL A 580 -66.78 -116.70 -108.74
C VAL A 580 -68.16 -116.44 -109.36
N GLU A 581 -68.58 -115.17 -109.49
CA GLU A 581 -69.82 -114.82 -110.17
C GLU A 581 -69.81 -115.21 -111.67
N SER A 582 -68.64 -115.20 -112.33
CA SER A 582 -68.52 -115.61 -113.74
C SER A 582 -68.51 -117.13 -113.95
N GLU A 583 -67.76 -117.88 -113.13
CA GLU A 583 -67.72 -119.36 -113.17
C GLU A 583 -69.12 -119.96 -112.94
N LYS A 584 -69.90 -119.34 -112.06
CA LYS A 584 -71.30 -119.68 -111.78
C LYS A 584 -72.24 -119.53 -112.99
N VAL A 585 -71.98 -118.57 -113.89
CA VAL A 585 -72.78 -118.38 -115.11
C VAL A 585 -72.44 -119.45 -116.15
N GLU A 586 -71.16 -119.72 -116.39
CA GLU A 586 -70.73 -120.76 -117.33
C GLU A 586 -71.21 -122.16 -116.91
N LEU A 587 -71.17 -122.46 -115.61
CA LEU A 587 -71.73 -123.71 -115.06
C LEU A 587 -73.25 -123.82 -115.28
N ALA A 588 -74.01 -122.74 -115.14
CA ALA A 588 -75.46 -122.74 -115.33
C ALA A 588 -75.84 -123.02 -116.81
N GLU A 589 -75.14 -122.42 -117.77
CA GLU A 589 -75.35 -122.73 -119.19
C GLU A 589 -74.99 -124.19 -119.52
N SER A 590 -73.94 -124.74 -118.90
CA SER A 590 -73.54 -126.14 -119.10
C SER A 590 -74.60 -127.13 -118.57
N LEU A 591 -75.30 -126.77 -117.48
CA LEU A 591 -76.31 -127.61 -116.84
C LEU A 591 -77.57 -127.72 -117.70
N SER A 592 -78.11 -126.57 -118.13
CA SER A 592 -79.32 -126.51 -118.98
C SER A 592 -79.17 -127.33 -120.25
N LYS A 593 -77.98 -127.31 -120.87
CA LYS A 593 -77.66 -128.10 -122.07
C LYS A 593 -77.68 -129.61 -121.84
N LYS A 594 -77.47 -130.09 -120.61
CA LYS A 594 -77.55 -131.51 -120.24
C LYS A 594 -78.95 -131.96 -119.87
N GLU A 595 -79.81 -131.04 -119.45
CA GLU A 595 -81.23 -131.33 -119.18
C GLU A 595 -82.01 -131.59 -120.49
N GLU A 596 -81.73 -130.82 -121.56
CA GLU A 596 -82.31 -131.10 -122.90
C GLU A 596 -81.87 -132.46 -123.47
N GLU A 597 -80.59 -132.83 -123.35
CA GLU A 597 -80.09 -134.15 -123.78
C GLU A 597 -80.75 -135.31 -123.02
N LEU A 598 -80.99 -135.15 -121.72
CA LEU A 598 -81.66 -136.16 -120.89
C LEU A 598 -83.15 -136.31 -121.22
N ALA A 599 -83.84 -135.21 -121.54
CA ALA A 599 -85.24 -135.25 -121.95
C ALA A 599 -85.45 -136.07 -123.23
N GLY A 600 -84.58 -135.88 -124.24
CA GLY A 600 -84.65 -136.62 -125.51
C GLY A 600 -84.46 -138.13 -125.36
N LEU A 601 -83.56 -138.55 -124.46
CA LEU A 601 -83.33 -139.98 -124.17
C LEU A 601 -84.49 -140.65 -123.41
N GLY A 602 -85.36 -139.88 -122.75
CA GLY A 602 -86.54 -140.38 -122.04
C GLY A 602 -87.61 -140.94 -122.98
N GLU A 603 -87.99 -140.19 -124.02
CA GLU A 603 -89.04 -140.62 -124.97
C GLU A 603 -88.64 -141.86 -125.78
N GLU A 604 -87.35 -142.03 -126.06
CA GLU A 604 -86.85 -143.16 -126.85
C GLU A 604 -86.86 -144.48 -126.04
N LEU A 605 -86.70 -144.40 -124.71
CA LEU A 605 -86.73 -145.56 -123.82
C LEU A 605 -88.14 -146.16 -123.66
N GLU A 606 -89.19 -145.33 -123.52
CA GLU A 606 -90.58 -145.83 -123.43
C GLU A 606 -91.04 -146.55 -124.71
N ARG A 607 -90.63 -146.06 -125.89
CA ARG A 607 -90.92 -146.70 -127.18
C ARG A 607 -90.30 -148.11 -127.25
N VAL A 608 -89.07 -148.27 -126.78
CA VAL A 608 -88.38 -149.57 -126.78
C VAL A 608 -89.01 -150.53 -125.78
N GLN A 609 -89.28 -150.10 -124.54
CA GLN A 609 -89.90 -150.98 -123.52
C GLN A 609 -91.28 -151.48 -123.95
N SER A 610 -92.12 -150.60 -124.53
CA SER A 610 -93.44 -150.98 -125.05
C SER A 610 -93.39 -152.02 -126.17
N SER A 611 -92.30 -152.06 -126.95
CA SER A 611 -92.15 -153.02 -128.06
C SER A 611 -91.83 -154.46 -127.62
N LEU A 612 -91.20 -154.64 -126.46
CA LEU A 612 -90.75 -155.97 -126.00
C LEU A 612 -91.85 -156.84 -125.39
N ALA A 613 -92.96 -156.26 -124.90
CA ALA A 613 -94.00 -156.99 -124.18
C ALA A 613 -94.89 -157.91 -125.05
N VAL A 614 -94.71 -157.93 -126.39
CA VAL A 614 -95.66 -158.52 -127.35
C VAL A 614 -95.16 -159.84 -127.99
N ARG A 615 -93.92 -160.27 -127.74
CA ARG A 615 -93.35 -161.53 -128.29
C ARG A 615 -92.58 -162.35 -127.24
N GLY A 616 -93.18 -163.46 -126.79
CA GLY A 616 -92.51 -164.42 -125.90
C GLY A 616 -93.49 -165.29 -125.10
N ARG A 617 -94.20 -166.20 -125.77
CA ARG A 617 -94.94 -167.30 -125.12
C ARG A 617 -94.38 -168.63 -125.64
N THR A 618 -94.56 -169.70 -124.86
CA THR A 618 -93.85 -171.00 -124.93
C THR A 618 -92.38 -170.93 -124.48
N GLU A 619 -91.93 -171.79 -123.58
CA GLU A 619 -92.69 -172.80 -122.80
C GLU A 619 -93.42 -172.18 -121.59
#